data_AF-A0A2E4YX05-F1
#
_entry.id   AF-A0A2E4YX05-F1
#
_cell.length_a   1.000
_cell.length_b   1.000
_cell.length_c   1.000
_cell.angle_alpha   90.00
_cell.angle_beta   90.00
_cell.angle_gamma   90.00
#
_symmetry.space_group_name_H-M   'P 1'
#
loop_
_entity.id
_entity.type
_entity.pdbx_description
1 polymer ?
#
loop_
_entity_poly.entity_id
_entity_poly.type
_entity_poly.pdbx_seq_one_letter_code
_entity_poly.pdbx_strand_id
1 'polypeptide(L)'
;MKVDQETQKGFIDALASKKPTPGGGAAAAVALGKSAALATMVANLTIGRDKWADGWAASGQAKAVAEPILERSLELATDDIAAFDEVMAAWRSPKEEQGRSDRIKAATLGAAEVPLETAELALQILEILPPLADSGNANAVTDAGTAA
;
A
#
# COMPACT_ATOMS: atom_id res chain seq x y z
N MET A 1 15.17 5.32 0.12
CA MET A 1 14.93 4.99 -1.31
C MET A 1 13.61 5.61 -1.69
N LYS A 2 13.50 6.30 -2.84
CA LYS A 2 12.22 6.84 -3.31
C LYS A 2 11.53 5.75 -4.14
N VAL A 3 10.51 5.11 -3.58
CA VAL A 3 9.89 3.92 -4.18
C VAL A 3 9.18 4.25 -5.50
N ASP A 4 8.57 5.44 -5.58
CA ASP A 4 7.86 5.98 -6.74
C ASP A 4 8.76 6.26 -7.96
N GLN A 5 10.06 6.41 -7.75
CA GLN A 5 11.04 6.67 -8.81
C GLN A 5 11.90 5.44 -9.16
N GLU A 6 11.72 4.33 -8.45
CA GLU A 6 12.50 3.12 -8.63
C GLU A 6 11.85 2.18 -9.66
N THR A 7 12.67 1.44 -10.41
CA THR A 7 12.12 0.43 -11.31
C THR A 7 11.56 -0.75 -10.50
N GLN A 8 10.52 -1.43 -10.98
CA GLN A 8 10.00 -2.62 -10.31
C GLN A 8 11.10 -3.67 -10.08
N LYS A 9 12.00 -3.85 -11.05
CA LYS A 9 13.16 -4.74 -10.90
C LYS A 9 14.12 -4.25 -9.80
N GLY A 10 14.44 -2.96 -9.78
CA GLY A 10 15.31 -2.36 -8.77
C GLY A 10 14.75 -2.50 -7.36
N PHE A 11 13.45 -2.29 -7.16
CA PHE A 11 12.77 -2.53 -5.89
C PHE A 11 12.91 -3.99 -5.44
N ILE A 12 12.63 -4.95 -6.34
CA ILE A 12 12.73 -6.38 -6.05
C ILE A 12 14.18 -6.79 -5.72
N ASP A 13 15.16 -6.31 -6.48
CA ASP A 13 16.57 -6.58 -6.23
C ASP A 13 17.02 -6.01 -4.87
N ALA A 14 16.53 -4.82 -4.51
CA ALA A 14 16.81 -4.19 -3.22
C ALA A 14 16.18 -4.98 -2.06
N LEU A 15 14.94 -5.42 -2.21
CA LEU A 15 14.22 -6.25 -1.24
C LEU A 15 14.91 -7.62 -1.03
N ALA A 16 15.47 -8.20 -2.09
CA ALA A 16 16.22 -9.46 -2.02
C ALA A 16 17.67 -9.31 -1.51
N SER A 17 18.11 -8.07 -1.24
CA SER A 17 19.50 -7.79 -0.85
C SER A 17 19.78 -8.12 0.62
N LYS A 18 21.04 -8.01 1.04
CA LYS A 18 21.45 -8.11 2.45
C LYS A 18 21.21 -6.83 3.25
N LYS A 19 20.73 -5.75 2.62
CA LYS A 19 20.44 -4.49 3.30
C LYS A 19 19.17 -4.65 4.14
N PRO A 20 19.05 -3.93 5.26
CA PRO A 20 17.88 -4.05 6.12
C PRO A 20 16.63 -3.38 5.54
N THR A 21 16.77 -2.49 4.55
CA THR A 21 15.68 -1.83 3.83
C THR A 21 15.90 -1.88 2.31
N PRO A 22 14.84 -1.96 1.49
CA PRO A 22 13.42 -2.08 1.86
C PRO A 22 13.08 -3.44 2.50
N GLY A 23 12.06 -3.45 3.35
CA GLY A 23 11.61 -4.62 4.10
C GLY A 23 10.16 -5.02 3.79
N GLY A 24 9.57 -5.80 4.70
CA GLY A 24 8.22 -6.35 4.53
C GLY A 24 7.11 -5.30 4.50
N GLY A 25 7.20 -4.24 5.31
CA GLY A 25 6.21 -3.15 5.31
C GLY A 25 6.17 -2.41 3.99
N ALA A 26 7.34 -2.02 3.47
CA ALA A 26 7.45 -1.44 2.13
C ALA A 26 6.91 -2.37 1.03
N ALA A 27 7.17 -3.67 1.12
CA ALA A 27 6.61 -4.65 0.18
C ALA A 27 5.08 -4.75 0.28
N ALA A 28 4.52 -4.72 1.49
CA ALA A 28 3.08 -4.72 1.73
C ALA A 28 2.41 -3.46 1.15
N ALA A 29 3.01 -2.28 1.35
CA ALA A 29 2.52 -1.03 0.80
C ALA A 29 2.56 -1.03 -0.75
N VAL A 30 3.61 -1.57 -1.38
CA VAL A 30 3.65 -1.76 -2.85
C VAL A 30 2.58 -2.76 -3.33
N ALA A 31 2.29 -3.80 -2.55
CA ALA A 31 1.22 -4.75 -2.87
C ALA A 31 -0.17 -4.08 -2.78
N LEU A 32 -0.41 -3.25 -1.76
CA LEU A 32 -1.60 -2.42 -1.64
C LEU A 32 -1.82 -1.53 -2.87
N GLY A 33 -0.76 -0.88 -3.37
CA GLY A 33 -0.84 -0.07 -4.59
C GLY A 33 -1.28 -0.87 -5.82
N LYS A 34 -0.81 -2.11 -5.96
CA LYS A 34 -1.24 -3.00 -7.05
C LYS A 34 -2.72 -3.40 -6.91
N SER A 35 -3.16 -3.68 -5.69
CA SER A 35 -4.55 -3.98 -5.38
C SER A 35 -5.47 -2.81 -5.75
N ALA A 36 -5.13 -1.59 -5.31
CA ALA A 36 -5.86 -0.37 -5.65
C ALA A 36 -5.86 -0.07 -7.16
N ALA A 37 -4.73 -0.29 -7.85
CA ALA A 37 -4.64 -0.12 -9.30
C ALA A 37 -5.58 -1.09 -10.05
N LEU A 38 -5.63 -2.36 -9.64
CA LEU A 38 -6.52 -3.36 -10.24
C LEU A 38 -7.99 -3.04 -9.97
N ALA A 39 -8.37 -2.66 -8.76
CA ALA A 39 -9.73 -2.20 -8.45
C ALA A 39 -10.14 -1.01 -9.33
N THR A 40 -9.25 -0.02 -9.47
CA THR A 40 -9.45 1.15 -10.34
C THR A 40 -9.60 0.77 -11.81
N MET A 41 -8.80 -0.18 -12.30
CA MET A 41 -8.89 -0.71 -13.66
C MET A 41 -10.25 -1.37 -13.92
N VAL A 42 -10.70 -2.26 -13.03
CA VAL A 42 -12.01 -2.94 -13.17
C VAL A 42 -13.14 -1.91 -13.22
N ALA A 43 -13.11 -0.91 -12.34
CA ALA A 43 -14.10 0.16 -12.34
C ALA A 43 -14.10 0.98 -13.65
N ASN A 44 -12.92 1.33 -14.16
CA ASN A 44 -12.77 2.04 -15.45
C ASN A 44 -13.26 1.21 -16.64
N LEU A 45 -13.10 -0.11 -16.61
CA LEU A 45 -13.61 -1.02 -17.65
C LEU A 45 -15.13 -1.24 -17.58
N THR A 46 -15.76 -0.85 -16.47
CA THR A 46 -17.20 -1.01 -16.21
C THR A 46 -17.99 0.25 -16.56
N ILE A 47 -17.53 1.41 -16.10
CA ILE A 47 -18.24 2.69 -16.26
C ILE A 47 -18.34 3.08 -17.74
N GLY A 48 -19.52 3.59 -18.15
CA GLY A 48 -19.78 4.05 -19.51
C GLY A 48 -20.05 2.93 -20.52
N ARG A 49 -20.23 1.70 -20.03
CA ARG A 49 -20.63 0.54 -20.84
C ARG A 49 -22.02 0.08 -20.40
N ASP A 50 -23.01 0.27 -21.26
CA ASP A 50 -24.41 -0.05 -20.96
C ASP A 50 -24.63 -1.53 -20.58
N LYS A 51 -23.79 -2.43 -21.12
CA LYS A 51 -23.78 -3.86 -20.76
C LYS A 51 -23.59 -4.10 -19.25
N TRP A 52 -22.87 -3.20 -18.56
CA TRP A 52 -22.57 -3.30 -17.13
C TRP A 52 -23.12 -2.09 -16.35
N ALA A 53 -24.25 -1.53 -16.79
CA ALA A 53 -24.88 -0.37 -16.15
C ALA A 53 -25.17 -0.60 -14.66
N ASP A 54 -25.56 -1.82 -14.29
CA ASP A 54 -25.84 -2.21 -12.90
C ASP A 54 -24.60 -2.06 -11.99
N GLY A 55 -23.40 -2.17 -12.55
CA GLY A 55 -22.13 -2.03 -11.84
C GLY A 55 -21.57 -0.61 -11.75
N TRP A 56 -22.21 0.38 -12.36
CA TRP A 56 -21.66 1.74 -12.39
C TRP A 56 -21.57 2.38 -11.00
N ALA A 57 -22.55 2.14 -10.13
CA ALA A 57 -22.54 2.66 -8.76
C ALA A 57 -21.39 2.06 -7.93
N ALA A 58 -21.25 0.72 -7.95
CA ALA A 58 -20.16 0.02 -7.27
C ALA A 58 -18.79 0.44 -7.81
N SER A 59 -18.68 0.61 -9.14
CA SER A 59 -17.45 1.10 -9.78
C SER A 59 -17.11 2.54 -9.38
N GLY A 60 -18.11 3.41 -9.26
CA GLY A 60 -17.91 4.79 -8.79
C GLY A 60 -17.39 4.85 -7.36
N GLN A 61 -17.95 4.03 -6.46
CA GLN A 61 -17.47 3.89 -5.08
C GLN A 61 -16.05 3.31 -5.04
N ALA A 62 -15.79 2.27 -5.82
CA ALA A 62 -14.48 1.64 -5.90
C ALA A 62 -13.39 2.64 -6.31
N LYS A 63 -13.64 3.48 -7.33
CA LYS A 63 -12.70 4.53 -7.72
C LYS A 63 -12.47 5.57 -6.63
N ALA A 64 -13.54 6.04 -5.99
CA ALA A 64 -13.45 7.05 -4.95
C ALA A 64 -12.57 6.61 -3.76
N VAL A 65 -12.52 5.30 -3.48
CA VAL A 65 -11.67 4.70 -2.44
C VAL A 65 -10.28 4.34 -2.97
N ALA A 66 -10.19 3.69 -4.14
CA ALA A 66 -8.95 3.13 -4.63
C ALA A 66 -7.96 4.16 -5.20
N GLU A 67 -8.42 5.25 -5.82
CA GLU A 67 -7.52 6.25 -6.42
C GLU A 67 -6.64 6.96 -5.37
N PRO A 68 -7.17 7.45 -4.23
CA PRO A 68 -6.33 8.01 -3.16
C PRO A 68 -5.37 6.97 -2.54
N ILE A 69 -5.83 5.72 -2.38
CA ILE A 69 -5.00 4.63 -1.83
C ILE A 69 -3.85 4.31 -2.77
N LEU A 70 -4.08 4.33 -4.09
CA LEU A 70 -3.03 4.11 -5.08
C LEU A 70 -1.90 5.12 -4.92
N GLU A 71 -2.22 6.42 -4.79
CA GLU A 71 -1.23 7.48 -4.55
C GLU A 71 -0.52 7.29 -3.22
N ARG A 72 -1.27 7.07 -2.12
CA ARG A 72 -0.72 6.92 -0.78
C ARG A 72 0.16 5.67 -0.61
N SER A 73 -0.11 4.60 -1.34
CA SER A 73 0.59 3.32 -1.20
C SER A 73 2.11 3.40 -1.46
N LEU A 74 2.54 4.22 -2.42
CA LEU A 74 3.96 4.40 -2.73
C LEU A 74 4.67 5.29 -1.71
N GLU A 75 3.94 6.25 -1.15
CA GLU A 75 4.40 7.06 -0.02
C GLU A 75 4.59 6.19 1.21
N LEU A 76 3.60 5.35 1.56
CA LEU A 76 3.68 4.39 2.67
C LEU A 76 4.90 3.47 2.55
N ALA A 77 5.24 3.02 1.34
CA ALA A 77 6.43 2.22 1.12
C ALA A 77 7.73 3.00 1.40
N THR A 78 7.74 4.29 1.10
CA THR A 78 8.87 5.19 1.41
C THR A 78 8.92 5.52 2.89
N ASP A 79 7.76 5.73 3.52
CA ASP A 79 7.60 6.01 4.94
C ASP A 79 8.07 4.83 5.80
N ASP A 80 7.78 3.58 5.40
CA ASP A 80 8.24 2.37 6.11
C ASP A 80 9.77 2.29 6.14
N ILE A 81 10.42 2.60 5.01
CA ILE A 81 11.87 2.64 4.91
C ILE A 81 12.45 3.73 5.81
N ALA A 82 11.86 4.93 5.78
CA ALA A 82 12.31 6.05 6.59
C ALA A 82 12.14 5.77 8.09
N ALA A 83 10.99 5.24 8.50
CA ALA A 83 10.71 4.92 9.90
C ALA A 83 11.64 3.82 10.42
N PHE A 84 11.96 2.82 9.60
CA PHE A 84 12.97 1.82 9.96
C PHE A 84 14.37 2.45 10.14
N ASP A 85 14.77 3.34 9.24
CA ASP A 85 16.05 4.04 9.34
C ASP A 85 16.13 4.90 10.63
N GLU A 86 15.03 5.52 11.04
CA GLU A 86 14.93 6.25 12.32
C GLU A 86 15.08 5.33 13.54
N VAL A 87 14.41 4.17 13.54
CA VAL A 87 14.60 3.16 14.59
C VAL A 87 16.06 2.75 14.69
N MET A 88 16.70 2.46 13.56
CA MET A 88 18.11 2.08 13.53
C MET A 88 19.04 3.21 13.99
N ALA A 89 18.72 4.46 13.65
CA ALA A 89 19.45 5.62 14.13
C ALA A 89 19.36 5.76 15.65
N ALA A 90 18.17 5.62 16.23
CA ALA A 90 17.96 5.64 17.68
C ALA A 90 18.70 4.52 18.41
N TRP A 91 18.77 3.32 17.80
CA TRP A 91 19.54 2.20 18.35
C TRP A 91 21.05 2.44 18.34
N ARG A 92 21.56 3.11 17.29
CA ARG A 92 22.99 3.43 17.11
C ARG A 92 23.48 4.57 18.00
N SER A 93 22.58 5.36 18.60
CA SER A 93 22.96 6.41 19.55
C SER A 93 23.76 5.86 20.74
N PRO A 94 24.76 6.61 21.27
CA PRO A 94 25.58 6.18 22.41
C PRO A 94 24.75 5.76 23.62
N LYS A 95 25.14 4.66 24.28
CA LYS A 95 24.34 4.06 25.37
C LYS A 95 24.17 5.00 26.56
N GLU A 96 25.16 5.85 26.79
CA GLU A 96 25.26 6.80 27.89
C GLU A 96 24.46 8.09 27.62
N GLU A 97 23.94 8.27 26.40
CA GLU A 97 23.19 9.47 26.03
C GLU A 97 21.84 9.49 26.77
N GLN A 98 21.61 10.58 27.51
CA GLN A 98 20.37 10.79 28.25
C GLN A 98 19.16 10.80 27.29
N GLY A 99 18.08 10.12 27.67
CA GLY A 99 16.88 10.01 26.82
C GLY A 99 16.99 9.04 25.64
N ARG A 100 18.07 8.24 25.53
CA ARG A 100 18.17 7.18 24.51
C ARG A 100 16.99 6.20 24.53
N SER A 101 16.58 5.74 25.72
CA SER A 101 15.46 4.80 25.81
C SER A 101 14.16 5.40 25.29
N ASP A 102 13.91 6.68 25.52
CA ASP A 102 12.68 7.35 25.09
C ASP A 102 12.69 7.59 23.58
N ARG A 103 13.85 7.94 23.00
CA ARG A 103 14.01 8.02 21.53
C ARG A 103 13.76 6.69 20.84
N ILE A 104 14.31 5.59 21.36
CA ILE A 104 14.06 4.24 20.81
C ILE A 104 12.57 3.91 20.86
N LYS A 105 11.89 4.19 21.98
CA LYS A 105 10.44 3.96 22.11
C LYS A 105 9.64 4.81 21.12
N ALA A 106 9.95 6.11 21.02
CA ALA A 106 9.27 7.02 20.11
C ALA A 106 9.43 6.60 18.63
N ALA A 107 10.67 6.30 18.21
CA ALA A 107 10.94 5.82 16.85
C ALA A 107 10.25 4.48 16.56
N THR A 108 10.22 3.57 17.54
CA THR A 108 9.54 2.27 17.39
C THR A 108 8.03 2.44 17.27
N LEU A 109 7.45 3.38 18.02
CA LEU A 109 6.02 3.70 17.91
C LEU A 109 5.69 4.28 16.54
N GLY A 110 6.46 5.28 16.08
CA GLY A 110 6.28 5.86 14.74
C GLY A 110 6.44 4.82 13.62
N ALA A 111 7.40 3.90 13.75
CA ALA A 111 7.56 2.79 12.80
C ALA A 111 6.39 1.80 12.80
N ALA A 112 5.59 1.72 13.87
CA ALA A 112 4.39 0.89 13.92
C ALA A 112 3.16 1.55 13.27
N GLU A 113 3.17 2.88 13.10
CA GLU A 113 2.04 3.62 12.51
C GLU A 113 1.92 3.35 11.00
N VAL A 114 3.03 3.27 10.27
CA VAL A 114 3.05 3.02 8.83
C VAL A 114 2.41 1.67 8.42
N PRO A 115 2.79 0.52 9.02
CA PRO A 115 2.13 -0.74 8.70
C PRO A 115 0.67 -0.81 9.18
N LEU A 116 0.30 -0.07 10.23
CA LEU A 116 -1.10 0.06 10.66
C LEU A 116 -1.93 0.77 9.59
N GLU A 117 -1.48 1.95 9.12
CA GLU A 117 -2.15 2.68 8.05
C GLU A 117 -2.25 1.82 6.77
N THR A 118 -1.17 1.10 6.42
CA THR A 118 -1.17 0.16 5.29
C THR A 118 -2.26 -0.91 5.43
N ALA A 119 -2.42 -1.48 6.62
CA ALA A 119 -3.44 -2.49 6.89
C ALA A 119 -4.88 -1.93 6.85
N GLU A 120 -5.08 -0.72 7.38
CA GLU A 120 -6.38 -0.04 7.34
C GLU A 120 -6.82 0.29 5.91
N LEU A 121 -5.90 0.78 5.07
CA LEU A 121 -6.19 1.04 3.66
C LEU A 121 -6.40 -0.27 2.87
N ALA A 122 -5.66 -1.33 3.18
CA ALA A 122 -5.89 -2.64 2.57
C ALA A 122 -7.29 -3.18 2.90
N LEU A 123 -7.76 -2.98 4.14
CA LEU A 123 -9.13 -3.34 4.52
C LEU A 123 -10.17 -2.56 3.71
N GLN A 124 -9.98 -1.25 3.52
CA GLN A 124 -10.89 -0.45 2.68
C GLN A 124 -10.97 -0.97 1.25
N ILE A 125 -9.86 -1.41 0.67
CA ILE A 125 -9.88 -2.06 -0.65
C ILE A 125 -10.66 -3.38 -0.60
N LEU A 126 -10.41 -4.23 0.40
CA LEU A 126 -11.14 -5.49 0.55
C LEU A 126 -12.66 -5.29 0.69
N GLU A 127 -13.11 -4.20 1.31
CA GLU A 127 -14.54 -3.88 1.47
C GLU A 127 -15.23 -3.47 0.16
N ILE A 128 -14.53 -2.82 -0.76
CA ILE A 128 -15.10 -2.38 -2.06
C ILE A 128 -15.07 -3.44 -3.15
N LEU A 129 -14.24 -4.49 -3.01
CA LEU A 129 -14.05 -5.51 -4.05
C LEU A 129 -15.27 -6.43 -4.28
N PRO A 130 -16.00 -6.91 -3.26
CA PRO A 130 -17.17 -7.77 -3.47
C PRO A 130 -18.25 -7.16 -4.37
N PRO A 131 -18.76 -5.93 -4.12
CA PRO A 131 -19.77 -5.34 -5.01
C PRO A 131 -19.22 -5.06 -6.41
N LEU A 132 -17.93 -4.75 -6.53
CA LEU A 132 -17.26 -4.55 -7.81
C LEU A 132 -17.15 -5.86 -8.61
N ALA A 133 -16.85 -6.98 -7.95
CA ALA A 133 -16.78 -8.30 -8.58
C ALA A 133 -18.15 -8.85 -8.97
N ASP A 134 -19.19 -8.55 -8.18
CA ASP A 134 -20.56 -9.01 -8.41
C ASP A 134 -21.23 -8.29 -9.59
N SER A 135 -21.14 -6.96 -9.62
CA SER A 135 -21.89 -6.13 -10.57
C SER A 135 -21.04 -5.50 -11.68
N GLY A 136 -19.72 -5.51 -11.53
CA GLY A 136 -18.79 -4.88 -12.46
C GLY A 136 -18.61 -5.65 -13.77
N ASN A 137 -17.59 -5.26 -14.52
CA ASN A 137 -17.24 -5.92 -15.78
C ASN A 137 -16.85 -7.38 -15.53
N ALA A 138 -17.76 -8.31 -15.85
CA ALA A 138 -17.56 -9.74 -15.69
C ALA A 138 -16.30 -10.30 -16.42
N ASN A 139 -15.81 -9.62 -17.46
CA ASN A 139 -14.56 -10.03 -18.13
C ASN A 139 -13.30 -9.71 -17.31
N ALA A 140 -13.41 -8.83 -16.30
CA ALA A 140 -12.33 -8.40 -15.43
C ALA A 140 -12.51 -8.91 -13.98
N VAL A 141 -13.40 -9.89 -13.76
CA VAL A 141 -13.64 -10.46 -12.43
C VAL A 141 -12.38 -11.11 -11.84
N THR A 142 -11.51 -11.67 -12.68
CA THR A 142 -10.22 -12.23 -12.25
C THR A 142 -9.26 -11.15 -11.77
N ASP A 143 -9.35 -9.93 -12.32
CA ASP A 143 -8.55 -8.79 -11.88
C ASP A 143 -9.04 -8.30 -10.51
N ALA A 144 -10.36 -8.26 -10.28
CA ALA A 144 -10.94 -8.01 -8.96
C ALA A 144 -10.53 -9.10 -7.94
N GLY A 145 -10.49 -10.36 -8.35
CA GLY A 145 -9.99 -11.46 -7.52
C GLY A 145 -8.49 -11.41 -7.25
N THR A 146 -7.68 -10.83 -8.14
CA THR A 146 -6.24 -10.62 -7.92
C THR A 146 -5.98 -9.42 -7.01
N ALA A 147 -6.90 -8.46 -6.99
CA ALA A 147 -6.84 -7.32 -6.08
C ALA A 147 -7.14 -7.72 -4.61
N ALA A 148 -7.92 -8.78 -4.39
CA ALA A 148 -8.27 -9.30 -3.06
C ALA A 148 -7.13 -10.10 -2.42
#